data_AF-A0A7X7U5T3-F1
#
_entry.id   AF-A0A7X7U5T3-F1
#
_cell.length_a   1.000
_cell.length_b   1.000
_cell.length_c   1.000
_cell.angle_alpha   90.00
_cell.angle_beta   90.00
_cell.angle_gamma   90.00
#
_symmetry.space_group_name_H-M   'P 1'
#
loop_
_entity.id
_entity.type
_entity.pdbx_description
1 polymer ?
#
loop_
_entity_poly.entity_id
_entity_poly.type
_entity_poly.pdbx_seq_one_letter_code
_entity_poly.pdbx_strand_id
1 'polypeptide(L)'
;MADTKRNTWMAKLKRTFTSILPVSPKRRGRCINCGACCRLPNVCPFLKTNGDGKGYCGIYPLRPLNCRKYPRTESEHITKDTCGFHFE
;
A
#
# COMPACT_ATOMS: atom_id res chain seq x y z
N MET A 1 -0.93 11.65 -6.70
CA MET A 1 0.44 11.14 -6.44
C MET A 1 0.47 10.48 -5.05
N ALA A 2 1.54 9.82 -4.61
CA ALA A 2 1.65 9.43 -3.19
C ALA A 2 2.01 10.68 -2.36
N ASP A 3 1.46 10.82 -1.15
CA ASP A 3 1.80 11.91 -0.22
C ASP A 3 3.31 11.86 0.10
N THR A 4 4.08 12.70 -0.59
CA THR A 4 5.55 12.73 -0.55
C THR A 4 6.09 13.13 0.82
N LYS A 5 5.31 13.88 1.61
CA LYS A 5 5.70 14.27 2.98
C LYS A 5 5.58 13.10 3.96
N ARG A 6 4.62 12.19 3.74
CA ARG A 6 4.40 11.02 4.61
C ARG A 6 5.11 9.75 4.14
N ASN A 7 5.68 9.74 2.94
CA ASN A 7 6.42 8.59 2.40
C ASN A 7 7.86 8.46 2.97
N THR A 8 7.97 8.32 4.29
CA THR A 8 9.26 8.18 4.97
C THR A 8 9.58 6.73 5.35
N TRP A 9 10.85 6.46 5.63
CA TRP A 9 11.28 5.17 6.21
C TRP A 9 10.60 4.89 7.54
N MET A 10 10.38 5.93 8.36
CA MET A 10 9.64 5.82 9.61
C MET A 10 8.19 5.35 9.37
N ALA A 11 7.51 5.88 8.36
CA ALA A 11 6.19 5.40 7.98
C ALA A 11 6.19 3.96 7.47
N LYS A 12 7.28 3.50 6.82
CA LYS A 12 7.45 2.09 6.45
C LYS A 12 7.59 1.20 7.69
N LEU A 13 8.48 1.57 8.62
CA LEU A 13 8.68 0.83 9.87
C LEU A 13 7.37 0.74 10.68
N LYS A 14 6.70 1.88 10.88
CA LYS A 14 5.40 1.92 11.56
C LYS A 14 4.40 0.94 10.93
N ARG A 15 4.23 0.96 9.60
CA ARG A 15 3.34 0.03 8.88
C ARG A 15 3.75 -1.43 9.04
N THR A 16 5.04 -1.73 9.07
CA THR A 16 5.53 -3.10 9.26
C THR A 16 5.20 -3.59 10.67
N PHE A 17 5.48 -2.81 11.72
CA PHE A 17 5.15 -3.17 13.10
C PHE A 17 3.63 -3.23 13.35
N THR A 18 2.87 -2.26 12.85
CA THR A 18 1.41 -2.23 13.01
C THR A 18 0.68 -3.24 12.11
N SER A 19 1.38 -3.94 11.20
CA SER A 19 0.77 -4.95 10.32
C SER A 19 0.25 -6.19 11.06
N ILE A 20 0.60 -6.37 12.33
CA ILE A 20 0.05 -7.45 13.16
C ILE A 20 -1.33 -7.05 13.71
N LEU A 21 -1.57 -5.75 13.91
CA LEU A 21 -2.83 -5.21 14.43
C LEU A 21 -4.00 -5.37 13.43
N PRO A 22 -5.26 -5.32 13.91
CA PRO A 22 -6.42 -5.31 13.05
C PRO A 22 -6.45 -4.06 12.14
N VAL A 23 -7.05 -4.25 10.98
CA VAL A 23 -7.36 -3.17 10.04
C VAL A 23 -8.53 -2.36 10.59
N SER A 24 -8.53 -1.05 10.36
CA SER A 24 -9.64 -0.17 10.73
C SER A 24 -10.97 -0.70 10.14
N PRO A 25 -12.05 -0.77 10.94
CA PRO A 25 -13.37 -1.20 10.46
C PRO A 25 -13.94 -0.25 9.41
N LYS A 26 -13.43 0.98 9.33
CA LYS A 26 -13.78 2.00 8.36
C LYS A 26 -13.16 1.77 6.98
N ARG A 27 -12.22 0.81 6.84
CA ARG A 27 -11.57 0.55 5.54
C ARG A 27 -12.59 -0.05 4.57
N ARG A 28 -12.68 0.55 3.39
CA ARG A 28 -13.52 0.11 2.27
C ARG A 28 -12.68 0.04 0.98
N GLY A 29 -13.25 -0.58 -0.04
CA GLY A 29 -12.61 -0.77 -1.34
C GLY A 29 -11.72 -2.02 -1.44
N ARG A 30 -10.97 -2.11 -2.53
CA ARG A 30 -10.14 -3.29 -2.87
C ARG A 30 -8.84 -2.89 -3.58
N CYS A 31 -7.88 -3.81 -3.61
CA CYS A 31 -6.69 -3.61 -4.41
C CYS A 31 -7.05 -3.62 -5.90
N ILE A 32 -6.68 -2.56 -6.62
CA ILE A 32 -6.95 -2.37 -8.06
C ILE A 32 -5.70 -2.52 -8.92
N ASN A 33 -4.62 -3.12 -8.40
CA ASN A 33 -3.34 -3.25 -9.09
C ASN A 33 -2.80 -1.92 -9.64
N CYS A 34 -2.87 -0.85 -8.82
CA CYS A 34 -2.30 0.46 -9.18
C CYS A 34 -0.77 0.52 -9.00
N GLY A 35 -0.20 -0.38 -8.20
CA GLY A 35 1.25 -0.46 -7.94
C GLY A 35 1.80 0.67 -7.07
N ALA A 36 0.96 1.62 -6.63
CA ALA A 36 1.39 2.75 -5.82
C ALA A 36 1.99 2.31 -4.49
N CYS A 37 1.34 1.39 -3.77
CA CYS A 37 1.84 0.87 -2.49
C CYS A 37 3.15 0.08 -2.63
N CYS A 38 3.36 -0.58 -3.78
CA CYS A 38 4.60 -1.31 -4.09
C CYS A 38 5.78 -0.39 -4.39
N ARG A 39 5.55 0.91 -4.65
CA ARG A 39 6.59 1.91 -4.84
C ARG A 39 7.03 2.58 -3.53
N LEU A 40 6.38 2.27 -2.40
CA LEU A 40 6.61 2.97 -1.13
C LEU A 40 7.54 2.24 -0.14
N PRO A 41 8.41 2.99 0.56
CA PRO A 41 9.12 4.19 0.09
C PRO A 41 10.16 3.86 -0.98
N ASN A 42 10.62 2.60 -1.02
CA ASN A 42 11.48 2.08 -2.08
C ASN A 42 10.64 1.19 -2.99
N VAL A 43 11.04 1.12 -4.26
CA VAL A 43 10.43 0.23 -5.24
C VAL A 43 10.62 -1.22 -4.81
N CYS A 44 9.50 -1.94 -4.66
CA CYS A 44 9.50 -3.36 -4.34
C CYS A 44 10.10 -4.16 -5.50
N PRO A 45 11.03 -5.10 -5.26
CA PRO A 45 11.62 -5.92 -6.31
C PRO A 45 10.60 -6.81 -7.04
N PHE A 46 9.46 -7.11 -6.39
CA PHE A 46 8.37 -7.89 -6.98
C PHE A 46 7.33 -7.05 -7.71
N LEU A 47 7.56 -5.74 -7.87
CA LEU A 47 6.71 -4.89 -8.70
C LEU A 47 6.92 -5.26 -10.16
N LYS A 48 5.86 -5.71 -10.81
CA LYS A 48 5.81 -5.93 -12.25
C LYS A 48 5.03 -4.79 -12.89
N THR A 49 5.36 -4.45 -14.12
CA THR A 49 4.62 -3.46 -14.92
C THR A 49 3.99 -4.16 -16.10
N ASN A 50 2.71 -3.92 -16.33
CA ASN A 50 2.14 -4.15 -17.66
C ASN A 50 2.46 -2.90 -18.48
N GLY A 51 2.70 -3.06 -19.79
CA GLY A 51 3.17 -1.99 -20.69
C GLY A 51 2.36 -0.69 -20.67
N ASP A 52 1.16 -0.70 -20.06
CA ASP A 52 0.27 0.45 -19.85
C ASP A 52 0.70 1.40 -18.71
N GLY A 53 1.91 1.25 -18.15
CA GLY A 53 2.43 2.07 -17.05
C GLY A 53 1.82 1.77 -15.67
N LYS A 54 0.82 0.89 -15.60
CA LYS A 54 0.25 0.38 -14.34
C LYS A 54 1.09 -0.78 -13.79
N GLY A 55 1.44 -0.68 -12.51
CA GLY A 55 2.24 -1.68 -11.81
C GLY A 55 1.38 -2.64 -11.01
N TYR A 56 1.68 -3.94 -11.03
CA TYR A 56 1.00 -4.95 -10.23
C TYR A 56 2.02 -5.75 -9.39
N CYS A 57 1.52 -6.42 -8.35
CA CYS A 57 2.37 -7.23 -7.48
C CYS A 57 2.58 -8.62 -8.10
N GLY A 58 3.81 -8.96 -8.48
CA GLY A 58 4.16 -10.27 -9.04
C GLY A 58 3.97 -11.43 -8.05
N ILE A 59 3.94 -11.15 -6.75
CA ILE A 59 3.70 -12.11 -5.66
C ILE A 59 2.36 -11.84 -4.94
N TYR A 60 1.34 -11.38 -5.66
CA TYR A 60 0.03 -11.06 -5.10
C TYR A 60 -0.55 -12.14 -4.14
N PRO A 61 -0.48 -13.46 -4.41
CA PRO A 61 -0.98 -14.47 -3.48
C PRO A 61 -0.14 -14.58 -2.19
N LEU A 62 1.17 -14.36 -2.25
CA LEU A 62 2.10 -14.50 -1.11
C LEU A 62 2.26 -13.20 -0.30
N ARG A 63 1.60 -12.10 -0.70
CA ARG A 63 1.81 -10.75 -0.14
C ARG A 63 2.05 -10.76 1.38
N PRO A 64 3.19 -10.24 1.85
CA PRO A 64 3.48 -10.15 3.27
C PRO A 64 2.43 -9.28 3.98
N LEU A 65 2.29 -9.47 5.29
CA LEU A 65 1.21 -8.89 6.09
C LEU A 65 1.12 -7.37 5.99
N ASN A 66 2.27 -6.69 5.95
CA ASN A 66 2.37 -5.25 5.73
C ASN A 66 1.70 -4.81 4.42
N CYS A 67 1.93 -5.52 3.31
CA CYS A 67 1.33 -5.24 2.02
C CYS A 67 -0.16 -5.62 1.97
N ARG A 68 -0.56 -6.69 2.66
CA ARG A 68 -1.94 -7.19 2.69
C ARG A 68 -2.88 -6.30 3.50
N LYS A 69 -2.39 -5.79 4.63
CA LYS A 69 -3.17 -4.92 5.51
C LYS A 69 -3.09 -3.45 5.15
N TYR A 70 -2.14 -3.04 4.31
CA TYR A 70 -2.04 -1.65 3.87
C TYR A 70 -3.21 -1.24 2.94
N PRO A 71 -3.79 -0.05 3.11
CA PRO A 71 -3.64 0.83 4.28
C PRO A 71 -4.43 0.26 5.47
N ARG A 72 -3.82 0.24 6.67
CA ARG A 72 -4.48 -0.30 7.87
C ARG A 72 -5.45 0.73 8.47
N THR A 73 -5.05 2.00 8.48
CA THR A 73 -5.84 3.15 8.96
C THR A 73 -5.72 4.30 7.98
N GLU A 74 -6.62 5.27 8.08
CA GLU A 74 -6.63 6.43 7.20
C GLU A 74 -5.33 7.26 7.30
N SER A 75 -4.76 7.37 8.51
CA SER A 75 -3.50 8.09 8.75
C SER A 75 -2.29 7.40 8.12
N GLU A 76 -2.35 6.09 7.93
CA GLU A 76 -1.33 5.31 7.23
C GLU A 76 -1.55 5.28 5.71
N HIS A 77 -2.67 5.82 5.22
CA HIS A 77 -3.00 5.80 3.81
C HIS A 77 -2.27 6.93 3.06
N ILE A 78 -1.09 6.61 2.52
CA ILE A 78 -0.22 7.55 1.79
C ILE A 78 -0.61 7.66 0.31
N THR A 79 -1.27 6.63 -0.23
CA THR A 79 -1.60 6.49 -1.66
C THR A 79 -3.05 6.85 -1.98
N LYS A 80 -3.65 7.79 -1.24
CA LYS A 80 -5.09 8.12 -1.34
C LYS A 80 -5.55 8.39 -2.78
N ASP A 81 -4.73 9.11 -3.54
CA ASP A 81 -5.06 9.52 -4.91
C ASP A 81 -5.07 8.37 -5.94
N THR A 82 -4.47 7.22 -5.62
CA THR A 82 -4.21 6.16 -6.62
C THR A 82 -4.62 4.77 -6.16
N CYS A 83 -4.78 4.55 -4.86
CA CYS A 83 -5.16 3.26 -4.31
C CYS A 83 -6.68 3.12 -4.25
N GLY A 84 -7.19 1.94 -4.57
CA GLY A 84 -8.63 1.66 -4.51
C GLY A 84 -9.20 1.49 -3.10
N PHE A 85 -8.37 1.61 -2.06
CA PHE A 85 -8.83 1.60 -0.68
C PHE A 85 -9.20 3.02 -0.23
N HIS A 86 -10.23 3.15 0.60
CA HIS A 86 -10.65 4.42 1.21
C HIS A 86 -11.20 4.16 2.61
N PHE A 87 -11.51 5.22 3.36
CA PHE A 87 -12.00 5.14 4.73
C PHE A 87 -13.22 6.03 4.89
N GLU A 88 -14.28 5.50 5.50
CA GLU A 88 -15.57 6.17 5.81
C GLU A 88 -15.97 5.91 7.26
#